data_AF-A0A7X4KGN9-F1
#
_entry.id   AF-A0A7X4KGN9-F1
#
_cell.length_a   1.000
_cell.length_b   1.000
_cell.length_c   1.000
_cell.angle_alpha   90.00
_cell.angle_beta   90.00
_cell.angle_gamma   90.00
#
_symmetry.space_group_name_H-M   'P 1'
#
loop_
_entity.id
_entity.type
_entity.pdbx_description
1 polymer ?
#
loop_
_entity_poly.entity_id
_entity_poly.type
_entity_poly.pdbx_seq_one_letter_code
_entity_poly.pdbx_strand_id
1 'polypeptide(L)'
;MEALVHTVNALRAVAPSGAWRHRVRRVLVILTGSRSGSSVFKACLAQHPDIAALDGELEPLLALTGNGFGHHPDCASDAIGPLRNLDALADNIFDGLTCAPATAVPALAPAPELQARWRRRLLLQFPALYAASHEWAAVQQTLAGALAALGPHQAAAPLAAQHAILQRVHAPARWRLHYYDGGLDSEAARPFAEAGKIEEPPFVLPSLTRRRYTADDAADKVLLFKTPADAYRPGLHRQLFPAAEVQYLHLTRGYAASVNGLLDGWLSPTGFFAHDMARAGVALAIGGYSERCGFGRRWWKFDLPPNWRQFIDAPLSEVCLNQWLSCHGHILASGVRAERVQFEAFAAAPAATLAALWPRL
;
A
#
# COMPACT_ATOMS: atom_id res chain seq x y z
N MET A 1 -12.60 8.50 14.14
CA MET A 1 -11.39 7.97 13.49
C MET A 1 -10.22 7.84 14.46
N GLU A 2 -9.89 8.86 15.25
CA GLU A 2 -8.77 8.80 16.20
C GLU A 2 -8.86 7.65 17.21
N ALA A 3 -10.03 7.46 17.84
CA ALA A 3 -10.25 6.34 18.75
C ALA A 3 -10.01 4.97 18.07
N LEU A 4 -10.45 4.83 16.81
CA LEU A 4 -10.23 3.62 16.02
C LEU A 4 -8.75 3.38 15.75
N VAL A 5 -8.00 4.42 15.35
CA VAL A 5 -6.55 4.35 15.14
C VAL A 5 -5.82 3.97 16.44
N HIS A 6 -6.23 4.54 17.57
CA HIS A 6 -5.66 4.20 18.88
C HIS A 6 -5.87 2.73 19.23
N THR A 7 -7.10 2.21 19.09
CA THR A 7 -7.42 0.80 19.31
C THR A 7 -6.62 -0.11 18.37
N VAL A 8 -6.54 0.22 17.08
CA VAL A 8 -5.77 -0.56 16.10
C VAL A 8 -4.28 -0.58 16.46
N ASN A 9 -3.68 0.55 16.85
CA ASN A 9 -2.29 0.60 17.28
C ASN A 9 -2.04 -0.28 18.51
N ALA A 10 -2.94 -0.24 19.50
CA ALA A 10 -2.85 -1.09 20.68
C ALA A 10 -2.93 -2.59 20.34
N LEU A 11 -3.87 -2.98 19.46
CA LEU A 11 -4.03 -4.37 19.03
C LEU A 11 -2.89 -4.87 18.14
N ARG A 12 -2.31 -4.01 17.31
CA ARG A 12 -1.14 -4.35 16.48
C ARG A 12 0.11 -4.58 17.34
N ALA A 13 0.23 -3.88 18.46
CA ALA A 13 1.31 -4.02 19.44
C ALA A 13 2.69 -4.12 18.77
N VAL A 14 3.00 -3.12 17.93
CA VAL A 14 4.31 -3.02 17.28
C VAL A 14 5.31 -2.56 18.34
N ALA A 15 6.37 -3.34 18.52
CA ALA A 15 7.42 -3.04 19.49
C ALA A 15 8.36 -1.94 18.95
N PRO A 16 8.92 -1.10 19.83
CA PRO A 16 9.99 -0.20 19.46
C PRO A 16 11.16 -0.97 18.83
N SER A 17 11.62 -0.50 17.68
CA SER A 17 12.68 -1.11 16.86
C SER A 17 14.06 -0.48 17.08
N GLY A 18 14.13 0.56 17.92
CA GLY A 18 15.36 1.27 18.28
C GLY A 18 15.87 2.17 17.14
N ALA A 19 17.17 2.47 17.15
CA ALA A 19 17.78 3.47 16.26
C ALA A 19 18.11 2.95 14.84
N TRP A 20 17.45 1.88 14.36
CA TRP A 20 17.79 1.23 13.08
C TRP A 20 17.70 2.18 11.88
N ARG A 21 16.78 3.16 11.90
CA ARG A 21 16.60 4.15 10.82
C ARG A 21 17.84 5.01 10.57
N HIS A 22 18.72 5.14 11.56
CA HIS A 22 20.00 5.84 11.43
C HIS A 22 21.11 4.94 10.85
N ARG A 23 20.88 3.63 10.79
CA ARG A 23 21.79 2.66 10.15
C ARG A 23 21.47 2.45 8.67
N VAL A 24 20.26 2.81 8.24
CA VAL A 24 19.83 2.73 6.83
C VAL A 24 20.73 3.58 5.95
N ARG A 25 21.35 2.96 4.94
CA ARG A 25 22.27 3.63 3.99
C ARG A 25 21.67 3.89 2.63
N ARG A 26 20.72 3.06 2.19
CA ARG A 26 20.18 3.11 0.82
C ARG A 26 18.68 3.01 0.83
N VAL A 27 18.03 3.97 0.17
CA VAL A 27 16.58 3.99 -0.02
C VAL A 27 16.28 4.23 -1.50
N LEU A 28 15.43 3.39 -2.06
CA LEU A 28 14.93 3.50 -3.41
C LEU A 28 13.43 3.82 -3.37
N VAL A 29 13.03 4.90 -4.03
CA VAL A 29 11.63 5.34 -4.09
C VAL A 29 11.16 5.36 -5.54
N ILE A 30 10.08 4.63 -5.83
CA ILE A 30 9.43 4.67 -7.14
C ILE A 30 8.39 5.80 -7.14
N LEU A 31 8.70 6.90 -7.84
CA LEU A 31 7.80 8.01 -8.10
C LEU A 31 7.00 7.75 -9.37
N THR A 32 5.68 7.73 -9.25
CA THR A 32 4.78 7.40 -10.37
C THR A 32 3.33 7.73 -10.02
N GLY A 33 2.45 7.71 -11.02
CA GLY A 33 1.02 7.88 -10.81
C GLY A 33 0.30 6.55 -10.65
N SER A 34 -0.91 6.60 -10.10
CA SER A 34 -1.82 5.47 -10.05
C SER A 34 -2.03 4.89 -11.46
N ARG A 35 -2.20 3.56 -11.57
CA ARG A 35 -2.42 2.83 -12.84
C ARG A 35 -1.24 2.86 -13.83
N SER A 36 -0.04 3.21 -13.38
CA SER A 36 1.19 3.19 -14.19
C SER A 36 1.96 1.85 -14.19
N GLY A 37 1.40 0.79 -13.59
CA GLY A 37 2.05 -0.54 -13.53
C GLY A 37 3.10 -0.71 -12.42
N SER A 38 3.15 0.24 -11.48
CA SER A 38 4.15 0.32 -10.41
C SER A 38 4.11 -0.85 -9.41
N SER A 39 2.95 -1.47 -9.18
CA SER A 39 2.85 -2.65 -8.30
C SER A 39 3.60 -3.86 -8.86
N VAL A 40 3.47 -4.14 -10.16
CA VAL A 40 4.21 -5.23 -10.84
C VAL A 40 5.71 -4.90 -10.86
N PHE A 41 6.07 -3.67 -11.21
CA PHE A 41 7.46 -3.23 -11.23
C PHE A 41 8.14 -3.36 -9.86
N LYS A 42 7.48 -2.89 -8.79
CA LYS A 42 7.94 -3.05 -7.40
C LYS A 42 8.07 -4.53 -7.02
N ALA A 43 7.09 -5.36 -7.38
CA ALA A 43 7.11 -6.79 -7.06
C ALA A 43 8.30 -7.52 -7.70
N CYS A 44 8.69 -7.15 -8.92
CA CYS A 44 9.88 -7.69 -9.58
C CYS A 44 11.18 -7.22 -8.92
N LEU A 45 11.31 -5.93 -8.59
CA LEU A 45 12.47 -5.42 -7.84
C LEU A 45 12.61 -6.10 -6.48
N ALA A 46 11.50 -6.28 -5.76
CA ALA A 46 11.49 -6.88 -4.43
C ALA A 46 11.94 -8.36 -4.41
N GLN A 47 12.09 -9.03 -5.57
CA GLN A 47 12.69 -10.37 -5.65
C GLN A 47 14.20 -10.36 -5.43
N HIS A 48 14.87 -9.21 -5.56
CA HIS A 48 16.31 -9.13 -5.35
C HIS A 48 16.65 -9.37 -3.86
N PRO A 49 17.64 -10.24 -3.53
CA PRO A 49 17.98 -10.58 -2.15
C PRO A 49 18.47 -9.39 -1.31
N ASP A 50 18.94 -8.33 -1.96
CA ASP A 50 19.41 -7.10 -1.30
C ASP A 50 18.33 -6.02 -1.15
N ILE A 51 17.10 -6.29 -1.58
CA ILE A 51 15.98 -5.37 -1.44
C ILE A 51 15.06 -5.81 -0.29
N ALA A 52 14.81 -4.88 0.62
CA ALA A 52 13.76 -4.99 1.63
C ALA A 52 12.58 -4.12 1.21
N ALA A 53 11.37 -4.67 1.27
CA ALA A 53 10.15 -3.96 0.89
C ALA A 53 9.00 -4.33 1.81
N LEU A 54 8.04 -3.42 1.97
CA LEU A 54 6.73 -3.73 2.53
C LEU A 54 5.97 -4.62 1.52
N ASP A 55 5.12 -5.53 1.99
CA ASP A 55 4.22 -6.27 1.08
C ASP A 55 3.27 -5.27 0.37
N GLY A 56 2.78 -4.28 1.11
CA GLY A 56 1.88 -3.23 0.62
C GLY A 56 2.53 -1.86 0.43
N GLU A 57 1.69 -0.84 0.48
CA GLU A 57 2.08 0.58 0.43
C GLU A 57 2.25 1.17 1.84
N LEU A 58 2.84 2.36 1.95
CA LEU A 58 3.19 3.03 3.21
C LEU A 58 1.98 3.71 3.90
N GLU A 59 0.91 3.94 3.16
CA GLU A 59 -0.28 4.75 3.49
C GLU A 59 -0.97 4.33 4.78
N PRO A 60 -1.21 3.03 5.03
CA PRO A 60 -1.79 2.59 6.29
C PRO A 60 -0.93 3.01 7.49
N LEU A 61 0.40 2.99 7.34
CA LEU A 61 1.35 3.31 8.41
C LEU A 61 1.43 4.83 8.63
N LEU A 62 1.33 5.63 7.56
CA LEU A 62 1.16 7.08 7.66
C LEU A 62 -0.14 7.43 8.41
N ALA A 63 -1.25 6.80 8.06
CA ALA A 63 -2.53 7.03 8.73
C ALA A 63 -2.47 6.71 10.23
N LEU A 64 -1.86 5.58 10.60
CA LEU A 64 -1.73 5.16 12.00
C LEU A 64 -0.84 6.08 12.86
N THR A 65 0.01 6.88 12.22
CA THR A 65 0.98 7.75 12.89
C THR A 65 0.61 9.23 12.79
N GLY A 66 -0.60 9.54 12.35
CA GLY A 66 -1.12 10.90 12.27
C GLY A 66 -0.62 11.69 11.05
N ASN A 67 -0.11 10.99 10.03
CA ASN A 67 0.36 11.55 8.76
C ASN A 67 -0.62 11.28 7.60
N GLY A 68 -1.82 10.76 7.88
CA GLY A 68 -2.84 10.50 6.85
C GLY A 68 -3.73 11.71 6.56
N PHE A 69 -4.45 11.66 5.44
CA PHE A 69 -5.45 12.68 5.07
C PHE A 69 -6.41 12.99 6.21
N GLY A 70 -6.61 14.27 6.51
CA GLY A 70 -7.56 14.75 7.51
C GLY A 70 -7.18 14.43 8.97
N HIS A 71 -5.91 14.15 9.27
CA HIS A 71 -5.40 14.08 10.65
C HIS A 71 -4.79 15.41 11.13
N HIS A 72 -4.36 16.27 10.20
CA HIS A 72 -3.79 17.59 10.47
C HIS A 72 -4.11 18.54 9.32
N PRO A 73 -4.18 19.87 9.52
CA PRO A 73 -4.30 20.84 8.42
C PRO A 73 -3.26 20.66 7.31
N ASP A 74 -2.02 20.28 7.67
CA ASP A 74 -0.94 19.99 6.71
C ASP A 74 -1.14 18.68 5.93
N CYS A 75 -2.21 17.93 6.20
CA CYS A 75 -2.58 16.68 5.53
C CYS A 75 -3.94 16.85 4.82
N ALA A 76 -4.16 17.99 4.17
CA ALA A 76 -5.36 18.30 3.40
C ALA A 76 -5.35 17.72 1.97
N SER A 77 -4.27 17.06 1.58
CA SER A 77 -4.08 16.34 0.31
C SER A 77 -3.03 15.24 0.53
N ASP A 78 -2.61 14.54 -0.53
CA ASP A 78 -1.46 13.64 -0.45
C ASP A 78 -0.10 14.36 -0.42
N ALA A 79 -0.03 15.68 -0.62
CA ALA A 79 1.17 16.42 -0.25
C ALA A 79 1.27 16.52 1.28
N ILE A 80 2.27 15.86 1.85
CA ILE A 80 2.59 15.89 3.28
C ILE A 80 3.90 16.66 3.45
N GLY A 81 3.89 17.65 4.35
CA GLY A 81 5.09 18.40 4.72
C GLY A 81 5.96 17.66 5.76
N PRO A 82 6.05 18.15 7.00
CA PRO A 82 6.82 17.49 8.06
C PRO A 82 6.10 16.26 8.59
N LEU A 83 6.82 15.14 8.70
CA LEU A 83 6.31 13.92 9.31
C LEU A 83 6.21 14.06 10.83
N ARG A 84 5.12 13.50 11.36
CA ARG A 84 4.84 13.37 12.79
C ARG A 84 5.11 11.95 13.27
N ASN A 85 5.42 11.82 14.55
CA ASN A 85 5.62 10.52 15.21
C ASN A 85 6.60 9.62 14.44
N LEU A 86 7.73 10.19 14.02
CA LEU A 86 8.72 9.54 13.15
C LEU A 86 9.16 8.17 13.66
N ASP A 87 9.42 8.04 14.97
CA ASP A 87 9.88 6.77 15.52
C ASP A 87 8.77 5.71 15.47
N ALA A 88 7.52 6.07 15.78
CA ALA A 88 6.40 5.16 15.63
C ALA A 88 6.17 4.76 14.17
N LEU A 89 6.37 5.66 13.21
CA LEU A 89 6.31 5.36 11.78
C LEU A 89 7.43 4.40 11.36
N ALA A 90 8.65 4.64 11.82
CA ALA A 90 9.79 3.78 11.58
C ALA A 90 9.58 2.37 12.18
N ASP A 91 9.06 2.26 13.41
CA ASP A 91 8.74 0.97 14.05
C ASP A 91 7.73 0.18 13.23
N ASN A 92 6.70 0.86 12.73
CA ASN A 92 5.68 0.27 11.88
C ASN A 92 6.23 -0.20 10.53
N ILE A 93 7.13 0.57 9.92
CA ILE A 93 7.83 0.18 8.69
C ILE A 93 8.70 -1.04 8.96
N PHE A 94 9.52 -1.00 10.01
CA PHE A 94 10.42 -2.09 10.39
C PHE A 94 9.67 -3.40 10.59
N ASP A 95 8.52 -3.36 11.26
CA ASP A 95 7.68 -4.53 11.50
C ASP A 95 7.12 -5.15 10.21
N GLY A 96 6.84 -4.32 9.20
CA GLY A 96 6.28 -4.74 7.91
C GLY A 96 7.31 -5.08 6.84
N LEU A 97 8.58 -4.74 7.04
CA LEU A 97 9.64 -4.96 6.04
C LEU A 97 9.98 -6.45 5.92
N THR A 98 10.12 -6.89 4.69
CA THR A 98 10.50 -8.27 4.37
C THR A 98 11.50 -8.31 3.21
N CYS A 99 12.34 -9.33 3.20
CA CYS A 99 13.32 -9.58 2.15
C CYS A 99 12.97 -10.86 1.39
N ALA A 100 13.42 -10.96 0.14
CA ALA A 100 13.45 -12.22 -0.56
C ALA A 100 14.30 -13.25 0.24
N PRO A 101 13.92 -14.53 0.27
CA PRO A 101 14.73 -15.56 0.90
C PRO A 101 16.09 -15.69 0.19
N ALA A 102 17.14 -16.02 0.93
CA ALA A 102 18.47 -16.26 0.36
C ALA A 102 18.54 -17.56 -0.47
N THR A 103 17.62 -18.49 -0.21
CA THR A 103 17.54 -19.80 -0.89
C THR A 103 16.62 -19.72 -2.10
N ALA A 104 17.01 -20.36 -3.20
CA ALA A 104 16.17 -20.47 -4.40
C ALA A 104 14.89 -21.29 -4.17
N VAL A 105 14.89 -22.18 -3.16
CA VAL A 105 13.70 -22.96 -2.79
C VAL A 105 12.83 -22.13 -1.85
N PRO A 106 11.56 -21.85 -2.21
CA PRO A 106 10.63 -21.16 -1.33
C PRO A 106 10.32 -22.03 -0.12
N ALA A 107 10.53 -21.47 1.08
CA ALA A 107 10.08 -22.05 2.33
C ALA A 107 9.04 -21.12 2.96
N LEU A 108 8.09 -21.68 3.72
CA LEU A 108 7.20 -20.87 4.53
C LEU A 108 8.00 -20.14 5.60
N ALA A 109 7.66 -18.87 5.85
CA ALA A 109 8.16 -18.17 7.02
C ALA A 109 7.68 -18.89 8.31
N PRO A 110 8.40 -18.74 9.43
CA PRO A 110 8.03 -19.38 10.69
C PRO A 110 6.57 -19.06 11.08
N ALA A 111 5.84 -20.07 11.57
CA ALA A 111 4.41 -19.93 11.89
C ALA A 111 4.09 -18.75 12.83
N PRO A 112 4.87 -18.47 13.90
CA PRO A 112 4.63 -17.29 14.75
C PRO A 112 4.77 -15.96 13.99
N GLU A 113 5.70 -15.89 13.03
CA GLU A 113 5.88 -14.70 12.19
C GLU A 113 4.72 -14.51 11.22
N LEU A 114 4.28 -15.59 10.57
CA LEU A 114 3.11 -15.56 9.68
C LEU A 114 1.87 -15.11 10.44
N GLN A 115 1.63 -15.69 11.62
CA GLN A 115 0.49 -15.32 12.44
C GLN A 115 0.54 -13.83 12.83
N ALA A 116 1.70 -13.33 13.28
CA ALA A 116 1.84 -11.92 13.62
C ALA A 116 1.60 -10.99 12.41
N ARG A 117 2.17 -11.32 11.25
CA ARG A 117 2.06 -10.54 10.00
C ARG A 117 0.62 -10.45 9.53
N TRP A 118 -0.06 -11.60 9.44
CA TRP A 118 -1.47 -11.67 9.02
C TRP A 118 -2.40 -10.98 9.99
N ARG A 119 -2.22 -11.22 11.28
CA ARG A 119 -3.00 -10.57 12.33
C ARG A 119 -2.92 -9.05 12.20
N ARG A 120 -1.71 -8.51 12.14
CA ARG A 120 -1.51 -7.06 12.03
C ARG A 120 -2.04 -6.49 10.73
N ARG A 121 -1.97 -7.23 9.62
CA ARG A 121 -2.51 -6.76 8.33
C ARG A 121 -4.04 -6.74 8.31
N LEU A 122 -4.71 -7.75 8.85
CA LEU A 122 -6.18 -7.79 8.94
C LEU A 122 -6.74 -6.58 9.71
N LEU A 123 -6.05 -6.12 10.76
CA LEU A 123 -6.40 -4.90 11.50
C LEU A 123 -6.33 -3.62 10.65
N LEU A 124 -5.49 -3.58 9.61
CA LEU A 124 -5.44 -2.44 8.68
C LEU A 124 -6.59 -2.48 7.67
N GLN A 125 -7.00 -3.69 7.28
CA GLN A 125 -7.99 -3.95 6.24
C GLN A 125 -9.43 -3.77 6.75
N PHE A 126 -9.72 -4.31 7.94
CA PHE A 126 -11.05 -4.21 8.57
C PHE A 126 -10.94 -3.64 9.99
N PRO A 127 -10.46 -2.39 10.13
CA PRO A 127 -10.12 -1.83 11.44
C PRO A 127 -11.34 -1.75 12.36
N ALA A 128 -12.49 -1.32 11.84
CA ALA A 128 -13.70 -1.17 12.66
C ALA A 128 -14.29 -2.51 13.11
N LEU A 129 -14.22 -3.54 12.26
CA LEU A 129 -14.69 -4.89 12.58
C LEU A 129 -13.83 -5.52 13.68
N TYR A 130 -12.51 -5.48 13.50
CA TYR A 130 -11.57 -6.15 14.39
C TYR A 130 -11.11 -5.30 15.58
N ALA A 131 -11.60 -4.05 15.70
CA ALA A 131 -11.51 -3.29 16.94
C ALA A 131 -12.42 -3.85 18.05
N ALA A 132 -13.44 -4.64 17.70
CA ALA A 132 -14.31 -5.31 18.66
C ALA A 132 -13.66 -6.59 19.21
N SER A 133 -13.55 -6.73 20.54
CA SER A 133 -12.81 -7.82 21.19
C SER A 133 -13.29 -9.22 20.81
N HIS A 134 -14.60 -9.43 20.62
CA HIS A 134 -15.18 -10.72 20.24
C HIS A 134 -14.74 -11.14 18.82
N GLU A 135 -14.98 -10.27 17.83
CA GLU A 135 -14.60 -10.51 16.43
C GLU A 135 -13.10 -10.73 16.31
N TRP A 136 -12.33 -9.98 17.10
CA TRP A 136 -10.88 -10.10 17.12
C TRP A 136 -10.36 -11.42 17.69
N ALA A 137 -10.99 -11.94 18.74
CA ALA A 137 -10.63 -13.25 19.28
C ALA A 137 -10.97 -14.37 18.29
N ALA A 138 -12.17 -14.32 17.70
CA ALA A 138 -12.63 -15.31 16.73
C ALA A 138 -11.70 -15.37 15.50
N VAL A 139 -11.39 -14.22 14.90
CA VAL A 139 -10.54 -14.18 13.70
C VAL A 139 -9.12 -14.67 13.98
N GLN A 140 -8.57 -14.39 15.17
CA GLN A 140 -7.25 -14.88 15.54
C GLN A 140 -7.22 -16.41 15.66
N GLN A 141 -8.27 -17.01 16.24
CA GLN A 141 -8.38 -18.47 16.35
C GLN A 141 -8.49 -19.11 14.96
N THR A 142 -9.37 -18.58 14.10
CA THR A 142 -9.53 -19.08 12.72
C THR A 142 -8.24 -18.92 11.91
N LEU A 143 -7.56 -17.78 12.03
CA LEU A 143 -6.28 -17.54 11.35
C LEU A 143 -5.20 -18.52 11.81
N ALA A 144 -5.08 -18.74 13.12
CA ALA A 144 -4.11 -19.69 13.67
C ALA A 144 -4.34 -21.11 13.14
N GLY A 145 -5.60 -21.57 13.13
CA GLY A 145 -5.97 -22.87 12.55
C GLY A 145 -5.70 -22.94 11.05
N ALA A 146 -5.98 -21.86 10.31
CA ALA A 146 -5.73 -21.81 8.87
C ALA A 146 -4.23 -21.89 8.53
N LEU A 147 -3.38 -21.20 9.29
CA LEU A 147 -1.93 -21.21 9.13
C LEU A 147 -1.31 -22.53 9.57
N ALA A 148 -1.79 -23.14 10.66
CA ALA A 148 -1.32 -24.45 11.14
C ALA A 148 -1.60 -25.58 10.14
N ALA A 149 -2.62 -25.43 9.30
CA ALA A 149 -2.95 -26.37 8.23
C ALA A 149 -2.08 -26.21 6.97
N LEU A 150 -1.16 -25.24 6.92
CA LEU A 150 -0.23 -25.09 5.80
C LEU A 150 0.88 -26.14 5.90
N GLY A 151 1.12 -26.85 4.80
CA GLY A 151 2.26 -27.75 4.64
C GLY A 151 3.33 -27.17 3.71
N PRO A 152 4.42 -27.92 3.46
CA PRO A 152 5.50 -27.48 2.58
C PRO A 152 5.07 -27.21 1.13
N HIS A 153 4.07 -27.94 0.62
CA HIS A 153 3.58 -27.78 -0.75
C HIS A 153 2.92 -26.41 -1.00
N GLN A 154 2.38 -25.76 0.03
CA GLN A 154 1.83 -24.41 -0.06
C GLN A 154 2.91 -23.34 -0.31
N ALA A 155 4.18 -23.62 0.01
CA ALA A 155 5.27 -22.70 -0.32
C ALA A 155 5.47 -22.55 -1.83
N ALA A 156 5.15 -23.60 -2.61
CA ALA A 156 5.23 -23.59 -4.07
C ALA A 156 4.03 -22.90 -4.75
N ALA A 157 2.91 -22.74 -4.03
CA ALA A 157 1.69 -22.10 -4.53
C ALA A 157 1.14 -21.07 -3.53
N PRO A 158 1.90 -20.00 -3.23
CA PRO A 158 1.59 -19.09 -2.13
C PRO A 158 0.24 -18.38 -2.32
N LEU A 159 -0.13 -18.02 -3.55
CA LEU A 159 -1.40 -17.33 -3.81
C LEU A 159 -2.62 -18.20 -3.48
N ALA A 160 -2.60 -19.46 -3.91
CA ALA A 160 -3.67 -20.40 -3.60
C ALA A 160 -3.80 -20.65 -2.09
N ALA A 161 -2.67 -20.72 -1.38
CA ALA A 161 -2.65 -20.83 0.07
C ALA A 161 -3.20 -19.58 0.77
N GLN A 162 -2.83 -18.39 0.30
CA GLN A 162 -3.37 -17.11 0.81
C GLN A 162 -4.89 -17.03 0.59
N HIS A 163 -5.39 -17.47 -0.58
CA HIS A 163 -6.83 -17.53 -0.84
C HIS A 163 -7.55 -18.50 0.11
N ALA A 164 -7.00 -19.69 0.35
CA ALA A 164 -7.58 -20.65 1.29
C ALA A 164 -7.63 -20.10 2.73
N ILE A 165 -6.61 -19.33 3.15
CA ILE A 165 -6.63 -18.63 4.45
C ILE A 165 -7.78 -17.63 4.48
N LEU A 166 -7.91 -16.78 3.46
CA LEU A 166 -8.97 -15.78 3.39
C LEU A 166 -10.37 -16.40 3.36
N GLN A 167 -10.57 -17.48 2.62
CA GLN A 167 -11.85 -18.20 2.58
C GLN A 167 -12.26 -18.70 3.96
N ARG A 168 -11.30 -19.15 4.79
CA ARG A 168 -11.56 -19.54 6.17
C ARG A 168 -11.83 -18.34 7.08
N VAL A 169 -10.99 -17.32 7.01
CA VAL A 169 -11.09 -16.08 7.81
C VAL A 169 -12.41 -15.35 7.57
N HIS A 170 -12.85 -15.27 6.31
CA HIS A 170 -14.06 -14.58 5.89
C HIS A 170 -15.24 -15.52 5.62
N ALA A 171 -15.19 -16.78 6.07
CA ALA A 171 -16.31 -17.72 5.91
C ALA A 171 -17.66 -17.15 6.38
N PRO A 172 -17.74 -16.39 7.50
CA PRO A 172 -19.00 -15.77 7.93
C PRO A 172 -19.49 -14.62 7.04
N ALA A 173 -18.64 -14.06 6.18
CA ALA A 173 -18.93 -12.86 5.38
C ALA A 173 -18.13 -12.88 4.07
N ARG A 174 -18.43 -13.86 3.20
CA ARG A 174 -17.65 -14.15 1.99
C ARG A 174 -17.57 -13.00 1.00
N TRP A 175 -18.57 -12.12 0.95
CA TRP A 175 -18.53 -10.89 0.15
C TRP A 175 -17.30 -10.01 0.39
N ARG A 176 -16.62 -10.11 1.56
CA ARG A 176 -15.35 -9.38 1.82
C ARG A 176 -14.19 -9.84 0.96
N LEU A 177 -14.28 -11.04 0.39
CA LEU A 177 -13.28 -11.57 -0.53
C LEU A 177 -13.18 -10.75 -1.83
N HIS A 178 -14.22 -9.98 -2.18
CA HIS A 178 -14.19 -9.06 -3.33
C HIS A 178 -13.33 -7.81 -3.11
N TYR A 179 -12.88 -7.56 -1.88
CA TYR A 179 -11.92 -6.48 -1.59
C TYR A 179 -10.47 -6.89 -1.78
N TYR A 180 -10.21 -8.11 -2.24
CA TYR A 180 -8.87 -8.58 -2.61
C TYR A 180 -8.80 -8.73 -4.13
N ASP A 181 -7.58 -8.61 -4.68
CA ASP A 181 -7.36 -8.81 -6.11
C ASP A 181 -7.84 -10.20 -6.57
N GLY A 182 -8.44 -10.23 -7.76
CA GLY A 182 -8.92 -11.47 -8.39
C GLY A 182 -10.35 -11.89 -8.04
N GLY A 183 -11.02 -11.24 -7.08
CA GLY A 183 -12.42 -11.50 -6.75
C GLY A 183 -12.67 -12.96 -6.38
N LEU A 184 -12.30 -13.36 -5.16
CA LEU A 184 -12.12 -14.78 -4.79
C LEU A 184 -13.42 -15.56 -4.56
N ASP A 185 -14.56 -15.06 -5.04
CA ASP A 185 -15.85 -15.70 -4.89
C ASP A 185 -16.81 -15.39 -6.04
N SER A 186 -17.86 -16.20 -6.12
CA SER A 186 -18.98 -16.10 -7.07
C SER A 186 -20.12 -15.18 -6.60
N GLU A 187 -20.09 -14.71 -5.35
CA GLU A 187 -21.09 -13.77 -4.84
C GLU A 187 -21.06 -12.44 -5.62
N ALA A 188 -22.16 -11.70 -5.59
CA ALA A 188 -22.19 -10.37 -6.17
C ALA A 188 -21.30 -9.42 -5.36
N ALA A 189 -20.36 -8.78 -6.05
CA ALA A 189 -19.50 -7.76 -5.47
C ALA A 189 -20.33 -6.66 -4.78
N ARG A 190 -19.98 -6.36 -3.53
CA ARG A 190 -20.61 -5.28 -2.76
C ARG A 190 -19.75 -4.03 -2.80
N PRO A 191 -20.36 -2.84 -2.86
CA PRO A 191 -19.63 -1.60 -2.65
C PRO A 191 -18.86 -1.59 -1.33
N PHE A 192 -17.71 -0.91 -1.29
CA PHE A 192 -17.00 -0.71 -0.03
C PHE A 192 -17.87 0.03 0.99
N ALA A 193 -18.29 -0.71 2.02
CA ALA A 193 -19.28 -0.27 3.01
C ALA A 193 -18.81 -0.47 4.46
N GLU A 194 -17.50 -0.61 4.68
CA GLU A 194 -16.95 -0.77 6.03
C GLU A 194 -16.99 0.55 6.82
N ALA A 195 -17.21 0.47 8.14
CA ALA A 195 -17.42 1.63 9.01
C ALA A 195 -16.16 2.47 9.26
N GLY A 196 -14.99 1.99 8.85
CA GLY A 196 -13.73 2.71 8.95
C GLY A 196 -12.70 2.15 7.98
N LYS A 197 -11.79 3.01 7.53
CA LYS A 197 -10.73 2.65 6.58
C LYS A 197 -9.38 3.13 7.09
N ILE A 198 -8.39 2.22 7.07
CA ILE A 198 -6.98 2.54 7.23
C ILE A 198 -6.26 2.12 5.93
N GLU A 199 -6.40 0.85 5.53
CA GLU A 199 -5.93 0.37 4.23
C GLU A 199 -6.98 0.57 3.14
N GLU A 200 -6.53 0.92 1.94
CA GLU A 200 -7.38 0.98 0.75
C GLU A 200 -7.46 -0.42 0.10
N PRO A 201 -8.65 -0.89 -0.31
CA PRO A 201 -8.77 -2.07 -1.17
C PRO A 201 -8.39 -1.73 -2.64
N PRO A 202 -7.85 -2.66 -3.44
CA PRO A 202 -7.67 -4.07 -3.14
C PRO A 202 -6.63 -4.31 -2.04
N PHE A 203 -7.01 -5.15 -1.09
CA PHE A 203 -6.24 -5.43 0.11
C PHE A 203 -5.05 -6.33 -0.19
N VAL A 204 -3.95 -6.04 0.49
CA VAL A 204 -2.68 -6.74 0.27
C VAL A 204 -2.63 -8.03 1.05
N LEU A 205 -2.15 -9.09 0.40
CA LEU A 205 -1.89 -10.37 1.02
C LEU A 205 -0.48 -10.40 1.60
N PRO A 206 -0.31 -10.67 2.90
CA PRO A 206 1.01 -10.87 3.48
C PRO A 206 1.74 -12.03 2.82
N SER A 207 3.00 -11.83 2.44
CA SER A 207 3.78 -12.89 1.80
C SER A 207 3.93 -14.09 2.75
N LEU A 208 3.85 -15.32 2.20
CA LEU A 208 4.06 -16.54 2.97
C LEU A 208 5.53 -16.98 3.03
N THR A 209 6.38 -16.48 2.12
CA THR A 209 7.73 -17.03 1.89
C THR A 209 8.85 -16.03 2.09
N ARG A 210 8.54 -14.74 2.21
CA ARG A 210 9.54 -13.71 2.49
C ARG A 210 9.98 -13.74 3.95
N ARG A 211 11.29 -13.67 4.16
CA ARG A 211 11.89 -13.57 5.49
C ARG A 211 11.62 -12.20 6.09
N ARG A 212 11.55 -12.14 7.41
CA ARG A 212 11.50 -10.88 8.15
C ARG A 212 12.80 -10.09 7.97
N TYR A 213 12.66 -8.76 7.89
CA TYR A 213 13.78 -7.83 7.98
C TYR A 213 14.28 -7.69 9.42
N THR A 214 15.58 -7.66 9.64
CA THR A 214 16.21 -7.54 10.96
C THR A 214 17.03 -6.27 11.07
N ALA A 215 17.47 -5.92 12.29
CA ALA A 215 18.30 -4.73 12.49
C ALA A 215 19.67 -4.82 11.79
N ASP A 216 20.16 -6.05 11.53
CA ASP A 216 21.42 -6.29 10.83
C ASP A 216 21.31 -5.98 9.34
N ASP A 217 20.12 -6.10 8.76
CA ASP A 217 19.85 -5.73 7.37
C ASP A 217 19.95 -4.21 7.12
N ALA A 218 19.92 -3.38 8.17
CA ALA A 218 19.83 -1.93 8.04
C ALA A 218 20.98 -1.28 7.29
N ALA A 219 22.21 -1.73 7.52
CA ALA A 219 23.35 -1.16 6.83
C ALA A 219 23.45 -1.63 5.36
N ASP A 220 23.00 -2.86 5.10
CA ASP A 220 23.38 -3.57 3.89
C ASP A 220 22.25 -3.65 2.85
N LYS A 221 20.98 -3.58 3.25
CA LYS A 221 19.85 -3.69 2.32
C LYS A 221 19.41 -2.33 1.79
N VAL A 222 18.89 -2.34 0.56
CA VAL A 222 18.18 -1.21 -0.04
C VAL A 222 16.73 -1.29 0.41
N LEU A 223 16.21 -0.23 1.03
CA LEU A 223 14.79 -0.13 1.33
C LEU A 223 14.03 0.36 0.10
N LEU A 224 13.05 -0.40 -0.37
CA LEU A 224 12.23 -0.07 -1.53
C LEU A 224 10.85 0.41 -1.11
N PHE A 225 10.51 1.64 -1.49
CA PHE A 225 9.20 2.25 -1.29
C PHE A 225 8.52 2.54 -2.63
N LYS A 226 7.19 2.40 -2.63
CA LYS A 226 6.32 2.71 -3.75
C LYS A 226 4.92 2.95 -3.22
N THR A 227 4.46 4.18 -3.42
CA THR A 227 3.05 4.54 -3.46
C THR A 227 2.87 5.64 -4.52
N PRO A 228 1.80 5.60 -5.35
CA PRO A 228 1.43 6.75 -6.17
C PRO A 228 1.48 8.12 -5.46
N ALA A 229 1.04 8.21 -4.21
CA ALA A 229 1.02 9.46 -3.45
C ALA A 229 2.42 10.05 -3.18
N ASP A 230 3.51 9.27 -3.27
CA ASP A 230 4.87 9.78 -3.09
C ASP A 230 5.29 10.78 -4.18
N ALA A 231 4.56 10.85 -5.30
CA ALA A 231 4.71 11.89 -6.31
C ALA A 231 4.59 13.30 -5.74
N TYR A 232 3.83 13.48 -4.66
CA TYR A 232 3.61 14.76 -3.98
C TYR A 232 4.46 14.94 -2.72
N ARG A 233 5.32 13.97 -2.39
CA ARG A 233 6.08 13.92 -1.13
C ARG A 233 7.60 13.78 -1.36
N PRO A 234 8.21 14.48 -2.33
CA PRO A 234 9.65 14.40 -2.54
C PRO A 234 10.37 14.86 -1.25
N GLY A 235 11.20 13.98 -0.69
CA GLY A 235 11.92 14.24 0.57
C GLY A 235 11.33 13.59 1.83
N LEU A 236 10.13 13.01 1.78
CA LEU A 236 9.55 12.25 2.92
C LEU A 236 10.54 11.21 3.47
N HIS A 237 11.16 10.44 2.58
CA HIS A 237 12.06 9.36 2.93
C HIS A 237 13.39 9.84 3.54
N ARG A 238 13.82 11.07 3.25
CA ARG A 238 14.99 11.70 3.90
C ARG A 238 14.70 12.05 5.36
N GLN A 239 13.45 12.38 5.69
CA GLN A 239 13.04 12.62 7.08
C GLN A 239 13.06 11.31 7.89
N LEU A 240 12.63 10.20 7.28
CA LEU A 240 12.63 8.88 7.93
C LEU A 240 14.04 8.32 8.12
N PHE A 241 14.86 8.39 7.06
CA PHE A 241 16.18 7.76 6.98
C PHE A 241 17.26 8.82 6.76
N PRO A 242 17.62 9.59 7.80
CA PRO A 242 18.47 10.78 7.65
C PRO A 242 19.92 10.46 7.22
N ALA A 243 20.37 9.21 7.42
CA ALA A 243 21.70 8.76 7.05
C ALA A 243 21.76 8.04 5.68
N ALA A 244 20.63 7.97 4.98
CA ALA A 244 20.52 7.23 3.74
C ALA A 244 20.70 8.13 2.50
N GLU A 245 21.35 7.57 1.49
CA GLU A 245 21.20 8.05 0.13
C GLU A 245 19.81 7.66 -0.38
N VAL A 246 18.99 8.65 -0.72
CA VAL A 246 17.65 8.44 -1.27
C VAL A 246 17.69 8.64 -2.78
N GLN A 247 17.54 7.53 -3.49
CA GLN A 247 17.47 7.48 -4.94
C GLN A 247 16.01 7.39 -5.41
N TYR A 248 15.72 8.04 -6.53
CA TYR A 248 14.38 8.12 -7.09
C TYR A 248 14.34 7.48 -8.47
N LEU A 249 13.32 6.65 -8.71
CA LEU A 249 12.95 6.18 -10.04
C LEU A 249 11.67 6.87 -10.47
N HIS A 250 11.65 7.47 -11.66
CA HIS A 250 10.43 8.00 -12.26
C HIS A 250 9.87 6.96 -13.23
N LEU A 251 8.90 6.17 -12.75
CA LEU A 251 8.20 5.20 -13.60
C LEU A 251 7.09 5.92 -14.40
N THR A 252 7.16 5.81 -15.71
CA THR A 252 6.23 6.42 -16.67
C THR A 252 5.47 5.35 -17.42
N ARG A 253 4.25 5.67 -17.85
CA ARG A 253 3.40 4.84 -18.71
C ARG A 253 2.63 5.78 -19.65
N GLY A 254 2.29 5.31 -20.85
CA GLY A 254 1.50 6.08 -21.81
C GLY A 254 0.21 6.63 -21.20
N TYR A 255 -0.01 7.94 -21.36
CA TYR A 255 -1.10 8.65 -20.67
C TYR A 255 -2.47 8.04 -20.94
N ALA A 256 -2.75 7.64 -22.19
CA ALA A 256 -4.03 7.06 -22.58
C ALA A 256 -4.32 5.77 -21.80
N ALA A 257 -3.32 4.89 -21.65
CA ALA A 257 -3.46 3.66 -20.88
C ALA A 257 -3.64 3.93 -19.38
N SER A 258 -2.91 4.90 -18.83
CA SER A 258 -3.03 5.28 -17.42
C SER A 258 -4.38 5.91 -17.10
N VAL A 259 -4.82 6.89 -17.89
CA VAL A 259 -6.10 7.60 -17.72
C VAL A 259 -7.28 6.65 -17.93
N ASN A 260 -7.24 5.76 -18.94
CA ASN A 260 -8.28 4.74 -19.08
C ASN A 260 -8.34 3.82 -17.86
N GLY A 261 -7.18 3.38 -17.37
CA GLY A 261 -7.12 2.57 -16.15
C GLY A 261 -7.62 3.31 -14.91
N LEU A 262 -7.47 4.63 -14.83
CA LEU A 262 -8.02 5.46 -13.76
C LEU A 262 -9.54 5.51 -13.86
N LEU A 263 -10.09 5.76 -15.06
CA LEU A 263 -11.54 5.74 -15.30
C LEU A 263 -12.18 4.42 -14.84
N ASP A 264 -11.60 3.29 -15.25
CA ASP A 264 -12.07 1.95 -14.84
C ASP A 264 -12.02 1.78 -13.31
N GLY A 265 -10.92 2.20 -12.69
CA GLY A 265 -10.74 2.11 -11.25
C GLY A 265 -11.68 3.03 -10.47
N TRP A 266 -11.94 4.23 -10.98
CA TRP A 266 -12.91 5.17 -10.39
C TRP A 266 -14.31 4.57 -10.35
N LEU A 267 -14.69 3.81 -11.37
CA LEU A 267 -16.00 3.15 -11.45
C LEU A 267 -16.05 1.80 -10.72
N SER A 268 -14.93 1.27 -10.22
CA SER A 268 -14.91 0.00 -9.50
C SER A 268 -15.80 0.02 -8.25
N PRO A 269 -16.70 -0.96 -8.03
CA PRO A 269 -17.50 -1.01 -6.81
C PRO A 269 -16.68 -1.37 -5.56
N THR A 270 -15.57 -2.09 -5.71
CA THR A 270 -14.89 -2.76 -4.59
C THR A 270 -13.51 -2.20 -4.26
N GLY A 271 -12.91 -1.41 -5.15
CA GLY A 271 -11.54 -0.95 -5.01
C GLY A 271 -11.35 0.56 -5.10
N PHE A 272 -10.15 0.96 -4.71
CA PHE A 272 -9.53 2.28 -4.83
C PHE A 272 -10.20 3.36 -3.98
N PHE A 273 -10.76 2.99 -2.83
CA PHE A 273 -11.35 3.91 -1.86
C PHE A 273 -10.27 4.64 -1.04
N ALA A 274 -9.60 5.62 -1.63
CA ALA A 274 -8.41 6.24 -1.03
C ALA A 274 -8.75 7.19 0.11
N HIS A 275 -9.67 8.13 -0.12
CA HIS A 275 -9.93 9.24 0.81
C HIS A 275 -11.43 9.41 1.06
N ASP A 276 -11.79 9.43 2.34
CA ASP A 276 -13.17 9.68 2.79
C ASP A 276 -13.39 11.19 2.88
N MET A 277 -14.05 11.76 1.87
CA MET A 277 -14.21 13.22 1.72
C MET A 277 -15.15 13.82 2.75
N ALA A 278 -15.98 13.00 3.42
CA ALA A 278 -16.76 13.43 4.57
C ALA A 278 -15.85 13.98 5.69
N ARG A 279 -14.61 13.47 5.81
CA ARG A 279 -13.62 13.98 6.78
C ARG A 279 -13.16 15.40 6.50
N ALA A 280 -13.26 15.84 5.25
CA ALA A 280 -12.96 17.21 4.83
C ALA A 280 -14.22 18.08 4.74
N GLY A 281 -15.39 17.57 5.13
CA GLY A 281 -16.67 18.28 5.01
C GLY A 281 -17.09 18.50 3.56
N VAL A 282 -16.61 17.68 2.62
CA VAL A 282 -16.89 17.82 1.19
C VAL A 282 -17.74 16.65 0.69
N ALA A 283 -18.80 16.98 -0.06
CA ALA A 283 -19.53 16.02 -0.88
C ALA A 283 -19.12 16.18 -2.34
N LEU A 284 -18.77 15.09 -2.99
CA LEU A 284 -18.38 15.06 -4.40
C LEU A 284 -19.62 15.15 -5.31
N ALA A 285 -19.45 15.82 -6.44
CA ALA A 285 -20.41 15.97 -7.53
C ALA A 285 -19.74 15.69 -8.90
N ILE A 286 -18.80 14.74 -8.94
CA ILE A 286 -18.03 14.40 -10.13
C ILE A 286 -18.95 13.75 -11.16
N GLY A 287 -19.11 14.39 -12.32
CA GLY A 287 -19.98 13.91 -13.39
C GLY A 287 -19.49 12.60 -14.00
N GLY A 288 -20.37 11.62 -14.15
CA GLY A 288 -20.01 10.27 -14.60
C GLY A 288 -19.59 9.33 -13.47
N TYR A 289 -19.66 9.77 -12.21
CA TYR A 289 -19.26 9.00 -11.02
C TYR A 289 -20.23 9.18 -9.85
N SER A 290 -20.43 10.41 -9.37
CA SER A 290 -21.17 10.69 -8.14
C SER A 290 -22.68 10.37 -8.23
N GLU A 291 -23.24 10.35 -9.43
CA GLU A 291 -24.61 9.94 -9.74
C GLU A 291 -24.75 8.44 -10.06
N ARG A 292 -23.66 7.78 -10.46
CA ARG A 292 -23.66 6.37 -10.87
C ARG A 292 -23.36 5.42 -9.71
N CYS A 293 -22.52 5.84 -8.77
CA CYS A 293 -22.09 5.04 -7.64
C CYS A 293 -22.77 5.56 -6.36
N GLY A 294 -23.47 4.70 -5.61
CA GLY A 294 -24.10 5.11 -4.34
C GLY A 294 -23.12 5.67 -3.29
N PHE A 295 -21.84 5.35 -3.42
CA PHE A 295 -20.74 5.86 -2.61
C PHE A 295 -19.98 7.04 -3.26
N GLY A 296 -20.34 7.41 -4.48
CA GLY A 296 -19.58 8.34 -5.33
C GLY A 296 -19.65 9.80 -4.90
N ARG A 297 -20.49 10.13 -3.92
CA ARG A 297 -20.51 11.45 -3.27
C ARG A 297 -19.54 11.55 -2.08
N ARG A 298 -19.02 10.42 -1.60
CA ARG A 298 -18.21 10.35 -0.38
C ARG A 298 -16.74 10.05 -0.66
N TRP A 299 -16.46 9.14 -1.58
CA TRP A 299 -15.11 8.60 -1.73
C TRP A 299 -14.38 9.22 -2.90
N TRP A 300 -13.21 9.80 -2.62
CA TRP A 300 -12.23 10.08 -3.65
C TRP A 300 -11.35 8.85 -3.84
N LYS A 301 -11.04 8.56 -5.11
CA LYS A 301 -10.28 7.37 -5.47
C LYS A 301 -8.88 7.69 -5.93
N PHE A 302 -7.94 6.79 -5.59
CA PHE A 302 -6.51 6.97 -5.83
C PHE A 302 -5.91 8.19 -5.11
N ASP A 303 -4.73 8.60 -5.54
CA ASP A 303 -4.02 9.74 -4.99
C ASP A 303 -4.85 11.05 -5.07
N LEU A 304 -4.64 11.93 -4.10
CA LEU A 304 -5.37 13.19 -3.89
C LEU A 304 -4.42 14.37 -4.14
N PRO A 305 -4.33 14.85 -5.41
CA PRO A 305 -3.52 16.00 -5.78
C PRO A 305 -3.75 17.23 -4.90
N PRO A 306 -2.76 18.11 -4.66
CA PRO A 306 -2.98 19.35 -3.92
C PRO A 306 -4.09 20.26 -4.48
N ASN A 307 -4.35 20.19 -5.78
CA ASN A 307 -5.40 20.95 -6.47
C ASN A 307 -6.77 20.25 -6.52
N TRP A 308 -6.97 19.13 -5.80
CA TRP A 308 -8.20 18.29 -5.89
C TRP A 308 -9.51 19.06 -5.73
N ARG A 309 -9.53 20.13 -4.93
CA ARG A 309 -10.74 20.95 -4.71
C ARG A 309 -11.30 21.58 -5.99
N GLN A 310 -10.46 21.79 -7.00
CA GLN A 310 -10.88 22.34 -8.30
C GLN A 310 -11.65 21.31 -9.15
N PHE A 311 -11.69 20.05 -8.74
CA PHE A 311 -12.20 18.93 -9.51
C PHE A 311 -13.35 18.19 -8.82
N ILE A 312 -13.91 18.73 -7.73
CA ILE A 312 -14.96 18.05 -6.94
C ILE A 312 -16.31 17.97 -7.66
N ASP A 313 -16.52 18.79 -8.69
CA ASP A 313 -17.72 18.90 -9.53
C ASP A 313 -17.39 18.77 -11.03
N ALA A 314 -16.16 18.38 -11.38
CA ALA A 314 -15.71 18.20 -12.74
C ALA A 314 -16.19 16.86 -13.34
N PRO A 315 -16.17 16.68 -14.69
CA PRO A 315 -16.33 15.38 -15.31
C PRO A 315 -15.24 14.39 -14.87
N LEU A 316 -15.59 13.11 -14.72
CA LEU A 316 -14.66 12.07 -14.26
C LEU A 316 -13.39 11.98 -15.13
N SER A 317 -13.51 12.19 -16.45
CA SER A 317 -12.37 12.24 -17.36
C SER A 317 -11.36 13.35 -17.02
N GLU A 318 -11.85 14.52 -16.61
CA GLU A 318 -11.00 15.63 -16.18
C GLU A 318 -10.33 15.35 -14.83
N VAL A 319 -11.06 14.73 -13.90
CA VAL A 319 -10.50 14.27 -12.62
C VAL A 319 -9.33 13.30 -12.87
N CYS A 320 -9.55 12.26 -13.68
CA CYS A 320 -8.52 11.28 -13.99
C CYS A 320 -7.33 11.87 -14.76
N LEU A 321 -7.59 12.77 -15.73
CA LEU A 321 -6.53 13.47 -16.44
C LEU A 321 -5.72 14.37 -15.50
N ASN A 322 -6.37 15.07 -14.56
CA ASN A 322 -5.70 15.88 -13.56
C ASN A 322 -4.84 15.04 -12.60
N GLN A 323 -5.32 13.88 -12.14
CA GLN A 323 -4.49 12.99 -11.32
C GLN A 323 -3.20 12.58 -12.05
N TRP A 324 -3.31 12.21 -13.34
CA TRP A 324 -2.15 11.87 -14.15
C TRP A 324 -1.19 13.06 -14.36
N LEU A 325 -1.72 14.22 -14.76
CA LEU A 325 -0.95 15.44 -14.99
C LEU A 325 -0.28 15.94 -13.71
N SER A 326 -1.04 16.00 -12.62
CA SER A 326 -0.57 16.53 -11.33
C SER A 326 0.55 15.68 -10.77
N CYS A 327 0.40 14.35 -10.78
CA CYS A 327 1.44 13.44 -10.31
C CYS A 327 2.75 13.66 -11.07
N HIS A 328 2.73 13.56 -12.41
CA HIS A 328 3.95 13.71 -13.19
C HIS A 328 4.51 15.13 -13.17
N GLY A 329 3.64 16.14 -13.17
CA GLY A 329 4.02 17.54 -13.00
C GLY A 329 4.76 17.78 -11.68
N HIS A 330 4.27 17.24 -10.56
CA HIS A 330 4.93 17.38 -9.26
C HIS A 330 6.29 16.68 -9.22
N ILE A 331 6.40 15.47 -9.78
CA ILE A 331 7.68 14.77 -9.88
C ILE A 331 8.70 15.64 -10.63
N LEU A 332 8.33 16.17 -11.80
CA LEU A 332 9.21 17.00 -12.62
C LEU A 332 9.55 18.33 -11.94
N ALA A 333 8.55 19.00 -11.34
CA ALA A 333 8.73 20.29 -10.66
C ALA A 333 9.54 20.18 -9.36
N SER A 334 9.58 18.99 -8.73
CA SER A 334 10.34 18.78 -7.49
C SER A 334 11.86 18.96 -7.64
N GLY A 335 12.38 18.86 -8.88
CA GLY A 335 13.81 18.95 -9.16
C GLY A 335 14.64 17.77 -8.65
N VAL A 336 14.02 16.72 -8.08
CA VAL A 336 14.77 15.53 -7.66
C VAL A 336 15.34 14.82 -8.89
N ARG A 337 16.61 14.43 -8.81
CA ARG A 337 17.22 13.59 -9.86
C ARG A 337 16.58 12.21 -9.77
N ALA A 338 15.81 11.84 -10.79
CA ALA A 338 15.18 10.54 -10.90
C ALA A 338 15.61 9.84 -12.19
N GLU A 339 16.00 8.57 -12.09
CA GLU A 339 16.22 7.74 -13.27
C GLU A 339 14.86 7.33 -13.85
N ARG A 340 14.66 7.63 -15.14
CA ARG A 340 13.37 7.41 -15.80
C ARG A 340 13.30 6.00 -16.37
N VAL A 341 12.20 5.31 -16.06
CA VAL A 341 11.87 3.99 -16.60
C VAL A 341 10.51 4.08 -17.28
N GLN A 342 10.41 3.58 -18.51
CA GLN A 342 9.12 3.40 -19.18
C GLN A 342 8.57 2.02 -18.83
N PHE A 343 7.33 1.96 -18.37
CA PHE A 343 6.66 0.73 -18.00
C PHE A 343 6.54 -0.21 -19.21
N GLU A 344 6.29 0.32 -20.39
CA GLU A 344 6.21 -0.44 -21.64
C GLU A 344 7.54 -1.11 -21.99
N ALA A 345 8.66 -0.41 -21.81
CA ALA A 345 9.99 -0.98 -22.01
C ALA A 345 10.29 -2.06 -20.97
N PHE A 346 9.95 -1.81 -19.70
CA PHE A 346 10.04 -2.81 -18.65
C PHE A 346 9.19 -4.05 -18.96
N ALA A 347 7.94 -3.86 -19.38
CA ALA A 347 7.02 -4.96 -19.68
C ALA A 347 7.51 -5.80 -20.87
N ALA A 348 8.14 -5.17 -21.87
CA ALA A 348 8.73 -5.85 -23.02
C ALA A 348 9.99 -6.65 -22.65
N ALA A 349 10.81 -6.15 -21.72
CA ALA A 349 12.05 -6.82 -21.31
C ALA A 349 12.34 -6.66 -19.80
N PRO A 350 11.61 -7.36 -18.91
CA PRO A 350 11.73 -7.15 -17.46
C PRO A 350 13.14 -7.44 -16.94
N ALA A 351 13.70 -8.61 -17.27
CA ALA A 351 15.01 -9.02 -16.78
C ALA A 351 16.13 -8.07 -17.24
N ALA A 352 16.12 -7.65 -18.51
CA ALA A 352 17.11 -6.73 -19.05
C ALA A 352 17.02 -5.34 -18.41
N THR A 353 15.79 -4.83 -18.20
CA THR A 353 15.57 -3.54 -17.53
C THR A 353 16.10 -3.57 -16.09
N LEU A 354 15.80 -4.62 -15.34
CA LEU A 354 16.27 -4.76 -13.95
C LEU A 354 17.79 -4.93 -13.88
N ALA A 355 18.39 -5.71 -14.78
CA ALA A 355 19.85 -5.87 -14.85
C ALA A 355 20.57 -4.55 -15.17
N ALA A 356 19.95 -3.67 -15.97
CA ALA A 356 20.51 -2.35 -16.28
C ALA A 356 20.37 -1.35 -15.12
N LEU A 357 19.30 -1.46 -14.32
CA LEU A 357 19.07 -0.63 -13.14
C LEU A 357 19.99 -1.03 -11.98
N TRP A 358 20.20 -2.32 -11.77
CA TRP A 358 20.85 -2.82 -10.56
C TRP A 358 22.22 -2.18 -10.24
N PRO A 359 23.18 -2.02 -11.18
CA PRO A 359 24.47 -1.38 -10.87
C PRO A 359 24.37 0.09 -10.46
N ARG A 360 23.19 0.72 -10.60
CA ARG A 360 22.91 2.12 -10.31
C ARG A 360 22.17 2.30 -8.97
N LEU A 361 21.73 1.20 -8.36
CA LEU A 361 21.00 1.11 -7.09
C LEU A 361 21.93 0.62 -5.96
#